data_AF-A0AAI8HM64-F1
#
_entry.id   AF-A0AAI8HM64-F1
#
_cell.length_a   1.000
_cell.length_b   1.000
_cell.length_c   1.000
_cell.angle_alpha   90.00
_cell.angle_beta   90.00
_cell.angle_gamma   90.00
#
_symmetry.space_group_name_H-M   'P 1'
#
loop_
_entity.id
_entity.type
_entity.pdbx_description
1 polymer ?
#
loop_
_entity_poly.entity_id
_entity_poly.type
_entity_poly.pdbx_seq_one_letter_code
_entity_poly.pdbx_strand_id
1 'polypeptide(L)'
;MNIVIRYVFKHRATGNIEIKKYSIGQLEERVSKKLSPCFDSDEYELVERNLYTGREDVKDNSIYQGDVILDLIKNQIGIICYDRHQANFKVVPISMYLANAGNGGWTGYHLRSTVPLEVVGNIYQSPLKGEEQ
;
A
#
# COMPACT_ATOMS: atom_id res chain seq x y z
N MET A 1 4.47 20.36 7.42
CA MET A 1 4.32 19.18 6.54
C MET A 1 3.58 18.13 7.32
N ASN A 2 2.41 17.67 6.86
CA ASN A 2 1.63 16.67 7.58
C ASN A 2 1.82 15.32 6.89
N ILE A 3 2.64 14.44 7.47
CA ILE A 3 2.93 13.12 6.91
C ILE A 3 1.68 12.27 7.06
N VAL A 4 1.18 11.71 5.95
CA VAL A 4 0.01 10.83 5.93
C VAL A 4 0.46 9.38 5.76
N ILE A 5 0.01 8.52 6.67
CA ILE A 5 0.28 7.09 6.65
C ILE A 5 -1.05 6.37 6.44
N ARG A 6 -1.05 5.38 5.55
CA ARG A 6 -2.18 4.46 5.37
C ARG A 6 -1.95 3.26 6.28
N TYR A 7 -2.82 3.09 7.26
CA TYR A 7 -2.83 1.96 8.16
C TYR A 7 -3.82 0.91 7.68
N VAL A 8 -3.42 -0.35 7.83
CA VAL A 8 -4.22 -1.51 7.49
C VAL A 8 -4.45 -2.30 8.75
N PHE A 9 -5.72 -2.49 9.11
CA PHE A 9 -6.15 -3.20 10.30
C PHE A 9 -6.97 -4.42 9.91
N LYS A 10 -6.92 -5.44 10.75
CA LYS A 10 -7.78 -6.61 10.68
C LYS A 10 -8.60 -6.67 11.95
N HIS A 11 -9.93 -6.61 11.82
CA HIS A 11 -10.82 -6.84 12.95
C HIS A 11 -10.72 -8.29 13.39
N ARG A 12 -10.42 -8.55 14.67
CA ARG A 12 -10.08 -9.89 15.17
C ARG A 12 -11.25 -10.87 15.08
N ALA A 13 -12.46 -10.43 15.41
CA ALA A 13 -13.62 -11.31 15.48
C ALA A 13 -14.17 -11.70 14.10
N THR A 14 -14.07 -10.79 13.11
CA THR A 14 -14.65 -11.02 11.76
C THR A 14 -13.60 -11.32 10.70
N GLY A 15 -12.33 -10.98 10.95
CA GLY A 15 -11.26 -11.04 9.96
C GLY A 15 -11.32 -9.94 8.89
N ASN A 16 -12.26 -8.99 8.98
CA ASN A 16 -12.43 -7.92 8.00
C ASN A 16 -11.23 -6.98 7.99
N ILE A 17 -10.82 -6.56 6.79
CA ILE A 17 -9.76 -5.57 6.62
C ILE A 17 -10.33 -4.15 6.58
N GLU A 18 -9.81 -3.28 7.43
CA GLU A 18 -10.08 -1.85 7.42
C GLU A 18 -8.84 -1.04 7.08
N ILE A 19 -8.96 -0.15 6.10
CA ILE A 19 -7.88 0.73 5.67
C ILE A 19 -8.24 2.16 6.07
N LYS A 20 -7.36 2.80 6.85
CA LYS A 20 -7.54 4.19 7.30
C LYS A 20 -6.29 5.01 7.00
N LYS A 21 -6.49 6.27 6.60
CA LYS A 21 -5.40 7.22 6.42
C LYS A 21 -5.39 8.16 7.62
N TYR A 22 -4.26 8.23 8.30
CA TYR A 22 -4.05 9.18 9.39
C TYR A 22 -2.82 10.01 9.11
N SER A 23 -2.96 11.30 9.34
CA SER A 23 -1.85 12.22 9.38
C SER A 23 -1.20 12.21 10.76
N ILE A 24 0.09 12.57 10.86
CA ILE A 24 0.79 12.66 12.15
C ILE A 24 0.05 13.60 13.11
N GLY A 25 -0.41 14.76 12.64
CA GLY A 25 -1.15 15.70 13.50
C GLY A 25 -2.40 15.08 14.11
N GLN A 26 -3.17 14.30 13.34
CA GLN A 26 -4.34 13.58 13.85
C GLN A 26 -3.98 12.55 14.93
N LEU A 27 -2.84 11.87 14.78
CA LEU A 27 -2.37 10.90 15.77
C LEU A 27 -1.87 11.59 17.05
N GLU A 28 -1.16 12.70 16.91
CA GLU A 28 -0.60 13.50 18.01
C GLU A 28 -1.66 14.23 18.84
N GLU A 29 -2.77 14.63 18.21
CA GLU A 29 -3.95 15.19 18.91
C GLU A 29 -4.62 14.19 19.86
N ARG A 30 -4.31 12.88 19.73
CA ARG A 30 -4.73 11.80 20.65
C ARG A 30 -6.23 11.79 20.97
N VAL A 31 -7.09 12.17 20.03
CA VAL A 31 -8.56 12.10 20.21
C VAL A 31 -9.01 10.63 20.06
N SER A 32 -8.67 9.80 21.04
CA SER A 32 -8.67 8.33 20.98
C SER A 32 -10.01 7.71 20.55
N LYS A 33 -11.14 8.29 21.00
CA LYS A 33 -12.48 7.77 20.65
C LYS A 33 -12.88 7.96 19.19
N LYS A 34 -12.24 8.87 18.45
CA LYS A 34 -12.55 9.13 17.02
C LYS A 34 -11.58 8.43 16.06
N LEU A 35 -10.55 7.75 16.59
CA LEU A 35 -9.45 7.17 15.82
C LEU A 35 -9.34 5.65 15.99
N SER A 36 -10.37 4.98 16.53
CA SER A 36 -10.52 3.54 16.32
C SER A 36 -10.57 3.27 14.80
N PRO A 37 -9.83 2.28 14.27
CA PRO A 37 -9.12 1.16 14.94
C PRO A 37 -7.69 1.43 15.45
N CYS A 38 -7.11 2.62 15.26
CA CYS A 38 -5.69 2.90 15.55
C CYS A 38 -5.28 2.71 17.03
N PHE A 39 -6.24 2.82 17.96
CA PHE A 39 -5.99 2.74 19.40
C PHE A 39 -6.74 1.61 20.11
N ASP A 40 -7.44 0.76 19.35
CA ASP A 40 -8.21 -0.36 19.88
C ASP A 40 -7.49 -1.67 19.53
N SER A 41 -6.49 -2.03 20.34
CA SER A 41 -5.70 -3.26 20.13
C SER A 41 -6.46 -4.54 20.49
N ASP A 42 -7.56 -4.41 21.22
CA ASP A 42 -8.38 -5.52 21.69
C ASP A 42 -9.29 -6.02 20.57
N GLU A 43 -9.90 -5.11 19.81
CA GLU A 43 -10.75 -5.46 18.66
C GLU A 43 -9.97 -5.58 17.34
N TYR A 44 -8.86 -4.83 17.20
CA TYR A 44 -8.12 -4.76 15.94
C TYR A 44 -6.66 -5.19 16.07
N GLU A 45 -6.22 -5.91 15.05
CA GLU A 45 -4.82 -6.21 14.79
C GLU A 45 -4.29 -5.24 13.74
N LEU A 46 -3.16 -4.59 14.01
CA LEU A 46 -2.46 -3.81 13.00
C LEU A 46 -1.72 -4.77 12.04
N VAL A 47 -2.07 -4.72 10.76
CA VAL A 47 -1.48 -5.53 9.70
C VAL A 47 -0.26 -4.84 9.10
N GLU A 48 -0.40 -3.57 8.69
CA GLU A 48 0.68 -2.85 8.01
C GLU A 48 0.53 -1.33 8.11
N ARG A 49 1.66 -0.63 7.96
CA ARG A 49 1.76 0.82 7.78
C ARG A 49 2.33 1.13 6.39
N ASN A 50 1.46 1.47 5.45
CA ASN A 50 1.87 1.82 4.11
C ASN A 50 2.23 3.30 4.01
N LEU A 51 3.45 3.56 3.54
CA LEU A 51 3.95 4.89 3.26
C LEU A 51 3.38 5.41 1.94
N TYR A 52 3.03 6.69 1.92
CA TYR A 52 2.75 7.43 0.70
C TYR A 52 4.03 7.56 -0.12
N THR A 53 3.94 7.37 -1.44
CA THR A 53 5.13 7.39 -2.30
C THR A 53 5.59 8.80 -2.68
N GLY A 54 4.84 9.85 -2.31
CA GLY A 54 5.08 11.20 -2.81
C GLY A 54 4.52 11.44 -4.21
N ARG A 55 3.61 10.58 -4.68
CA ARG A 55 3.14 10.58 -6.07
C ARG A 55 1.65 10.28 -6.17
N GLU A 56 0.98 10.96 -7.10
CA GLU A 56 -0.39 10.68 -7.52
C GLU A 56 -0.40 9.84 -8.80
N ASP A 57 -1.46 9.06 -8.99
CA ASP A 57 -1.78 8.34 -10.21
C ASP A 57 -2.42 9.27 -11.26
N VAL A 58 -2.78 8.75 -12.43
CA VAL A 58 -3.41 9.54 -13.52
C VAL A 58 -4.81 10.07 -13.20
N LYS A 59 -5.41 9.65 -12.08
CA LYS A 59 -6.73 10.05 -11.60
C LYS A 59 -6.64 10.86 -10.29
N ASP A 60 -5.47 11.42 -10.00
CA ASP A 60 -5.19 12.20 -8.79
C ASP A 60 -5.38 11.41 -7.48
N ASN A 61 -5.24 10.09 -7.52
CA ASN A 61 -5.20 9.25 -6.33
C ASN A 61 -3.77 9.08 -5.83
N SER A 62 -3.59 9.29 -4.53
CA SER A 62 -2.29 9.10 -3.90
C SER A 62 -1.87 7.65 -3.90
N ILE A 63 -0.65 7.38 -4.39
CA ILE A 63 -0.06 6.05 -4.48
C ILE A 63 0.64 5.72 -3.16
N TYR A 64 0.38 4.54 -2.62
CA TYR A 64 0.98 4.02 -1.39
C TYR A 64 1.64 2.67 -1.64
N GLN A 65 2.54 2.29 -0.73
CA GLN A 65 3.00 0.90 -0.64
C GLN A 65 1.82 -0.07 -0.58
N GLY A 66 1.93 -1.20 -1.27
CA GLY A 66 0.88 -2.22 -1.35
C GLY A 66 -0.24 -1.91 -2.35
N ASP A 67 -0.22 -0.75 -3.02
CA ASP A 67 -1.14 -0.51 -4.13
C ASP A 67 -0.81 -1.41 -5.31
N VAL A 68 -1.87 -1.93 -5.92
CA VAL A 68 -1.83 -2.61 -7.22
C VAL A 68 -2.05 -1.54 -8.27
N ILE A 69 -1.09 -1.40 -9.18
CA ILE A 69 -1.07 -0.36 -10.21
C ILE A 69 -1.04 -0.97 -11.60
N LEU A 70 -1.65 -0.30 -12.57
CA LEU A 70 -1.47 -0.52 -13.99
C LEU A 70 -0.45 0.49 -14.53
N ASP A 71 0.66 -0.01 -15.06
CA ASP A 71 1.61 0.80 -15.84
C ASP A 71 1.06 0.97 -17.26
N LEU A 72 0.68 2.19 -17.62
CA LEU A 72 0.01 2.48 -18.88
C LEU A 72 0.95 2.48 -20.08
N ILE A 73 2.27 2.57 -19.87
CA ILE A 73 3.27 2.45 -20.95
C ILE A 73 3.55 0.99 -21.24
N LYS A 74 3.75 0.19 -20.19
CA LYS A 74 4.07 -1.24 -20.32
C LYS A 74 2.84 -2.13 -20.47
N ASN A 75 1.64 -1.58 -20.24
CA ASN A 75 0.39 -2.31 -20.12
C ASN A 75 0.50 -3.51 -19.18
N GLN A 76 1.08 -3.29 -17.99
CA GLN A 76 1.41 -4.34 -17.03
C GLN A 76 0.90 -3.96 -15.63
N ILE A 77 0.34 -4.95 -14.92
CA ILE A 77 -0.03 -4.80 -13.51
C ILE A 77 1.20 -5.07 -12.62
N GLY A 78 1.43 -4.20 -11.66
CA GLY A 78 2.46 -4.34 -10.65
C GLY A 78 1.99 -3.91 -9.26
N ILE A 79 2.83 -4.14 -8.27
CA ILE A 79 2.60 -3.80 -6.87
C ILE A 79 3.67 -2.83 -6.42
N ILE A 80 3.27 -1.80 -5.68
CA ILE A 80 4.20 -0.84 -5.10
C ILE A 80 4.88 -1.46 -3.88
N CYS A 81 6.19 -1.66 -3.94
CA CYS A 81 7.00 -2.12 -2.82
C CYS A 81 8.06 -1.07 -2.46
N TYR A 82 8.39 -0.96 -1.17
CA TYR A 82 9.52 -0.17 -0.72
C TYR A 82 10.78 -1.04 -0.65
N ASP A 83 11.81 -0.69 -1.42
CA ASP A 83 13.12 -1.32 -1.32
C ASP A 83 13.94 -0.60 -0.23
N ARG A 84 14.10 -1.28 0.92
CA ARG A 84 14.88 -0.75 2.06
C ARG A 84 16.37 -0.62 1.76
N HIS A 85 16.92 -1.40 0.82
CA HIS A 85 18.35 -1.34 0.48
C HIS A 85 18.67 -0.13 -0.39
N GLN A 86 17.75 0.26 -1.27
CA GLN A 86 17.89 1.43 -2.15
C GLN A 86 17.10 2.65 -1.66
N ALA A 87 16.43 2.52 -0.51
CA ALA A 87 15.56 3.53 0.11
C ALA A 87 14.54 4.16 -0.87
N ASN A 88 13.94 3.35 -1.75
CA ASN A 88 13.08 3.86 -2.84
C ASN A 88 11.89 2.93 -3.12
N PHE A 89 10.79 3.50 -3.61
CA PHE A 89 9.63 2.76 -4.09
C PHE A 89 9.88 2.17 -5.49
N LYS A 90 9.34 0.96 -5.67
CA LYS A 90 9.51 0.15 -6.86
C LYS A 90 8.15 -0.35 -7.31
N VAL A 91 7.96 -0.43 -8.61
CA VAL A 91 6.87 -1.19 -9.22
C VAL A 91 7.38 -2.61 -9.44
N VAL A 92 6.76 -3.56 -8.77
CA VAL A 92 7.13 -4.98 -8.83
C VAL A 92 6.07 -5.74 -9.62
N PRO A 93 6.41 -6.40 -10.74
CA PRO A 93 5.46 -7.26 -11.45
C PRO A 93 4.85 -8.31 -10.50
N ILE A 94 3.56 -8.64 -10.66
CA ILE A 94 2.85 -9.58 -9.77
C ILE A 94 3.59 -10.92 -9.65
N SER A 95 4.07 -11.48 -10.76
CA SER A 95 4.80 -12.76 -10.75
C SER A 95 6.04 -12.72 -9.86
N MET A 96 6.80 -11.62 -9.91
CA MET A 96 7.99 -11.42 -9.08
C MET A 96 7.62 -11.20 -7.62
N TYR A 97 6.54 -10.48 -7.34
CA TYR A 97 6.04 -10.29 -5.98
C TYR A 97 5.65 -11.63 -5.33
N LEU A 98 4.92 -12.47 -6.07
CA LEU A 98 4.52 -13.81 -5.60
C LEU A 98 5.73 -14.74 -5.44
N ALA A 99 6.65 -14.77 -6.42
CA ALA A 99 7.85 -15.60 -6.37
C ALA A 99 8.76 -15.27 -5.17
N ASN A 100 8.68 -14.04 -4.66
CA ASN A 100 9.45 -13.56 -3.51
C ASN A 100 8.59 -13.47 -2.22
N ALA A 101 7.49 -14.24 -2.15
CA ALA A 101 6.63 -14.36 -0.97
C ALA A 101 6.11 -13.00 -0.43
N GLY A 102 5.73 -12.11 -1.34
CA GLY A 102 5.22 -10.78 -0.99
C GLY A 102 6.30 -9.73 -0.73
N ASN A 103 7.56 -10.07 -1.00
CA ASN A 103 8.66 -9.13 -1.11
C ASN A 103 8.98 -8.88 -2.59
N GLY A 104 9.76 -7.86 -2.92
CA GLY A 104 10.08 -7.61 -4.32
C GLY A 104 10.75 -6.29 -4.66
N GLY A 105 11.11 -5.49 -3.65
CA GLY A 105 11.80 -4.21 -3.88
C GLY A 105 13.03 -4.36 -4.78
N TRP A 106 13.80 -5.43 -4.64
CA TRP A 106 15.00 -5.68 -5.45
C TRP A 106 14.71 -6.09 -6.91
N THR A 107 13.56 -6.74 -7.16
CA THR A 107 13.17 -7.26 -8.48
C THR A 107 12.30 -6.30 -9.30
N GLY A 108 11.83 -5.23 -8.67
CA GLY A 108 11.04 -4.19 -9.33
C GLY A 108 11.88 -3.11 -10.02
N TYR A 109 11.22 -2.30 -10.83
CA TYR A 109 11.84 -1.10 -11.40
C TYR A 109 11.44 0.15 -10.60
N HIS A 110 12.28 1.19 -10.66
CA HIS A 110 12.04 2.44 -9.93
C HIS A 110 10.71 3.08 -10.30
N LEU A 111 9.99 3.55 -9.28
CA LEU A 111 8.83 4.40 -9.46
C LEU A 111 9.28 5.77 -10.00
N ARG A 112 9.20 5.95 -11.32
CA ARG A 112 9.59 7.20 -11.99
C ARG A 112 8.39 8.12 -12.17
N SER A 113 8.56 9.41 -11.92
CA SER A 113 7.51 10.44 -12.09
C SER A 113 6.97 10.56 -13.51
N THR A 114 7.74 10.14 -14.51
CA THR A 114 7.39 10.20 -15.94
C THR A 114 6.51 9.04 -16.41
N VAL A 115 6.32 7.99 -15.62
CA VAL A 115 5.56 6.81 -16.02
C VAL A 115 4.11 6.94 -15.56
N PRO A 116 3.12 7.16 -16.44
CA PRO A 116 1.73 7.26 -16.04
C PRO A 116 1.25 5.93 -15.46
N LEU A 117 0.75 5.97 -14.22
CA LEU A 117 0.23 4.82 -13.48
C LEU A 117 -1.22 5.06 -13.11
N GLU A 118 -2.00 3.99 -13.03
CA GLU A 118 -3.35 4.01 -12.47
C GLU A 118 -3.42 3.04 -11.29
N VAL A 119 -3.95 3.48 -10.14
CA VAL A 119 -4.23 2.57 -9.02
C VAL A 119 -5.50 1.79 -9.34
N VAL A 120 -5.40 0.45 -9.34
CA VAL A 120 -6.51 -0.46 -9.66
C VAL A 120 -6.98 -1.28 -8.45
N GLY A 121 -6.26 -1.21 -7.33
CA GLY A 121 -6.61 -1.91 -6.10
C GLY A 121 -5.49 -1.90 -5.09
N ASN A 122 -5.56 -2.78 -4.09
CA ASN A 122 -4.50 -3.01 -3.13
C ASN A 122 -4.44 -4.50 -2.74
N ILE A 123 -3.28 -4.93 -2.27
CA ILE A 123 -3.01 -6.34 -1.94
C ILE A 123 -3.88 -6.91 -0.80
N TYR A 124 -4.60 -6.07 -0.05
CA TYR A 124 -5.40 -6.51 1.10
C TYR A 124 -6.88 -6.75 0.74
N GLN A 125 -7.41 -6.00 -0.23
CA GLN A 125 -8.82 -6.03 -0.61
C GLN A 125 -9.04 -6.62 -2.01
N SER A 126 -7.98 -6.78 -2.80
CA SER A 126 -8.02 -7.37 -4.13
C SER A 126 -7.05 -8.55 -4.18
N PRO A 127 -7.53 -9.80 -4.08
CA PRO A 127 -6.64 -10.96 -4.13
C PRO A 127 -5.88 -10.97 -5.46
N LEU A 128 -4.56 -11.04 -5.35
CA LEU A 128 -3.67 -11.16 -6.51
C LEU A 128 -3.92 -12.52 -7.16
N LYS A 129 -4.66 -12.54 -8.27
CA LYS A 129 -4.81 -13.75 -9.06
C LYS A 129 -3.49 -13.99 -9.81
N GLY A 130 -2.74 -15.00 -9.37
CA GLY A 130 -1.71 -15.60 -10.21
C GLY A 130 -2.40 -16.34 -11.35
N GLU A 131 -1.82 -16.30 -12.55
CA GLU A 131 -2.23 -17.17 -13.65
C GLU A 131 -2.21 -18.62 -13.13
N GLU A 132 -3.37 -19.28 -13.18
CA GLU A 132 -3.45 -20.74 -13.05
C GLU A 132 -2.57 -21.34 -14.14
N GLN A 133 -1.66 -22.23 -13.75
CA GLN A 133 -0.82 -23.02 -14.66
C GLN A 133 -1.65 -23.97 -15.50
#